data_AF-A0A1H5L3V2-F1
#
_entry.id   AF-A0A1H5L3V2-F1
#
_cell.length_a   1.000
_cell.length_b   1.000
_cell.length_c   1.000
_cell.angle_alpha   90.00
_cell.angle_beta   90.00
_cell.angle_gamma   90.00
#
_symmetry.space_group_name_H-M   'P 1'
#
loop_
_entity.id
_entity.type
_entity.pdbx_description
1 polymer ?
#
loop_
_entity_poly.entity_id
_entity_poly.type
_entity_poly.pdbx_seq_one_letter_code
_entity_poly.pdbx_strand_id
1 'polypeptide(L)'
;MGDRITSEELVEEAVIDGETLQVVRSTWRDAAGLSIDVYRSDGTCLTDDGSLDDHPSLDDLRQLLEQARLTAHFCRFCGKQIRKTDPPRIISMADSGTNPWCCAGCWDDRLE
;
A
#
# COMPACT_ATOMS: atom_id res chain seq x y z
N MET A 1 -1.03 19.21 13.36
CA MET A 1 -2.49 19.25 13.15
C MET A 1 -2.91 17.80 13.29
N GLY A 2 -3.35 17.40 14.48
CA GLY A 2 -3.38 15.98 14.86
C GLY A 2 -4.60 15.28 14.29
N ASP A 3 -4.37 14.21 13.54
CA ASP A 3 -5.38 13.25 13.08
C ASP A 3 -6.21 12.77 14.28
N ARG A 4 -7.49 13.11 14.32
CA ARG A 4 -8.40 12.74 15.40
C ARG A 4 -9.36 11.66 14.94
N ILE A 5 -8.79 10.52 14.57
CA ILE A 5 -9.53 9.27 14.46
C ILE A 5 -10.05 8.92 15.85
N THR A 6 -11.35 8.68 15.99
CA THR A 6 -12.00 8.34 17.26
C THR A 6 -12.08 6.84 17.47
N SER A 7 -12.16 6.07 16.40
CA SER A 7 -12.19 4.60 16.44
C SER A 7 -11.79 4.04 15.08
N GLU A 8 -10.99 2.98 15.12
CA GLU A 8 -10.62 2.15 13.97
C GLU A 8 -11.15 0.75 14.25
N GLU A 9 -11.91 0.18 13.31
CA GLU A 9 -12.50 -1.14 13.44
C GLU A 9 -12.27 -1.93 12.17
N LEU A 10 -11.78 -3.16 12.32
CA LEU A 10 -11.75 -4.13 11.23
C LEU A 10 -13.19 -4.57 10.93
N VAL A 11 -13.70 -4.15 9.78
CA VAL A 11 -15.08 -4.43 9.35
C VAL A 11 -15.16 -5.75 8.62
N GLU A 12 -14.18 -6.05 7.78
CA GLU A 12 -14.20 -7.23 6.94
C GLU A 12 -12.79 -7.73 6.61
N GLU A 13 -12.67 -9.04 6.45
CA GLU A 13 -11.49 -9.69 5.87
C GLU A 13 -11.90 -10.43 4.59
N ALA A 14 -11.29 -10.07 3.47
CA ALA A 14 -11.58 -10.65 2.16
C ALA A 14 -10.34 -11.37 1.62
N VAL A 15 -10.53 -12.57 1.06
CA VAL A 15 -9.46 -13.31 0.38
C VAL A 15 -9.67 -13.23 -1.12
N ILE A 16 -8.76 -12.55 -1.81
CA ILE A 16 -8.85 -12.27 -3.25
C ILE A 16 -7.55 -12.69 -3.90
N ASP A 17 -7.63 -13.59 -4.88
CA ASP A 17 -6.47 -14.09 -5.63
C ASP A 17 -5.35 -14.68 -4.74
N GLY A 18 -5.73 -15.24 -3.58
CA GLY A 18 -4.82 -15.79 -2.59
C GLY A 18 -4.19 -14.75 -1.66
N GLU A 19 -4.50 -13.46 -1.83
CA GLU A 19 -4.10 -12.40 -0.92
C GLU A 19 -5.23 -12.10 0.08
N THR A 20 -4.88 -11.95 1.35
CA THR A 20 -5.83 -11.54 2.39
C THR A 20 -5.80 -10.02 2.51
N LEU A 21 -6.98 -9.42 2.37
CA LEU A 21 -7.25 -8.01 2.53
C LEU A 21 -8.05 -7.76 3.80
N GLN A 22 -7.74 -6.68 4.47
CA GLN A 22 -8.37 -6.24 5.71
C GLN A 22 -8.98 -4.86 5.46
N VAL A 23 -10.30 -4.78 5.58
CA VAL A 23 -11.08 -3.56 5.39
C VAL A 23 -11.29 -2.92 6.75
N VAL A 24 -10.60 -1.80 6.99
CA VAL A 24 -10.63 -1.07 8.25
C VAL A 24 -11.48 0.19 8.05
N ARG A 25 -12.43 0.41 8.94
CA ARG A 25 -13.24 1.63 8.97
C ARG A 25 -12.76 2.54 10.08
N SER A 26 -12.45 3.76 9.71
CA SER A 26 -12.01 4.83 10.59
C SER A 26 -13.12 5.86 10.72
N THR A 27 -13.45 6.21 11.98
CA THR A 27 -14.43 7.26 12.29
C THR A 27 -13.70 8.52 12.72
N TRP A 28 -14.10 9.67 12.20
CA TRP A 28 -13.45 10.96 12.46
C TRP A 28 -14.25 11.81 13.45
N ARG A 29 -13.56 12.58 14.30
CA ARG A 29 -14.20 13.40 15.35
C ARG A 29 -14.93 14.63 14.83
N ASP A 30 -14.35 15.31 13.84
CA ASP A 30 -14.72 16.69 13.46
C ASP A 30 -15.48 16.78 12.12
N ALA A 31 -15.59 15.66 11.40
CA ALA A 31 -16.51 15.50 10.29
C ALA A 31 -17.31 14.23 10.56
N ALA A 32 -18.61 14.20 10.25
CA ALA A 32 -19.38 12.97 10.16
C ALA A 32 -18.93 12.12 8.94
N GLY A 33 -17.63 12.09 8.67
CA GLY A 33 -16.99 11.32 7.63
C GLY A 33 -16.59 9.98 8.23
N LEU A 34 -16.98 8.92 7.53
CA LEU A 34 -16.41 7.60 7.68
C LEU A 34 -15.38 7.50 6.56
N SER A 35 -14.20 6.99 6.87
CA SER A 35 -13.25 6.59 5.84
C SER A 35 -12.98 5.10 5.97
N ILE A 36 -12.83 4.45 4.83
CA ILE A 36 -12.52 3.04 4.77
C ILE A 36 -11.17 2.86 4.10
N ASP A 37 -10.28 2.20 4.81
CA ASP A 37 -8.94 1.90 4.38
C ASP A 37 -8.76 0.40 4.20
N VAL A 38 -8.09 0.01 3.12
CA VAL A 38 -7.89 -1.40 2.78
C VAL A 38 -6.42 -1.74 2.91
N TYR A 39 -6.12 -2.72 3.75
CA TYR A 39 -4.76 -3.20 4.00
C TYR A 39 -4.58 -4.62 3.45
N ARG A 40 -3.37 -4.96 3.01
CA ARG A 40 -2.96 -6.36 2.81
C ARG A 40 -2.51 -6.98 4.13
N SER A 41 -2.49 -8.30 4.20
CA SER A 41 -1.92 -9.04 5.35
C SER A 41 -0.47 -8.70 5.67
N ASP A 42 0.29 -8.20 4.70
CA ASP A 42 1.67 -7.72 4.88
C ASP A 42 1.74 -6.31 5.51
N GLY A 43 0.60 -5.68 5.80
CA GLY A 43 0.48 -4.33 6.36
C GLY A 43 0.52 -3.21 5.33
N THR A 44 0.49 -3.53 4.03
CA THR A 44 0.49 -2.51 2.96
C THR A 44 -0.91 -1.91 2.81
N CYS A 45 -1.03 -0.59 2.98
CA CYS A 45 -2.26 0.15 2.70
C CYS A 45 -2.45 0.34 1.18
N LEU A 46 -3.60 -0.07 0.65
CA LEU A 46 -3.97 0.05 -0.76
C LEU A 46 -4.69 1.37 -1.06
N THR A 47 -5.22 2.04 -0.04
CA THR A 47 -5.99 3.30 -0.12
C THR A 47 -5.19 4.50 0.39
N ASP A 48 -3.87 4.41 0.46
CA ASP A 48 -3.01 5.48 1.02
C ASP A 48 -3.11 6.81 0.25
N ASP A 49 -3.46 6.79 -1.04
CA ASP A 49 -3.66 7.98 -1.87
C ASP A 49 -5.09 8.56 -1.78
N GLY A 50 -5.98 7.88 -1.04
CA GLY A 50 -7.38 8.27 -0.88
C GLY A 50 -8.18 7.15 -0.25
N SER A 51 -8.62 7.35 0.99
CA SER A 51 -9.56 6.44 1.67
C SER A 51 -10.92 6.47 0.99
N LEU A 52 -11.65 5.35 1.08
CA LEU A 52 -12.97 5.20 0.47
C LEU A 52 -14.06 5.82 1.36
N ASP A 53 -15.05 6.45 0.74
CA ASP A 53 -16.21 7.02 1.45
C ASP A 53 -17.27 5.95 1.82
N ASP A 54 -17.32 4.84 1.07
CA ASP A 54 -18.29 3.74 1.25
C ASP A 54 -17.59 2.38 1.26
N HIS A 55 -18.32 1.34 1.67
CA HIS A 55 -17.79 -0.01 1.82
C HIS A 55 -17.44 -0.60 0.44
N PRO A 56 -16.18 -0.98 0.20
CA PRO A 56 -15.76 -1.49 -1.10
C PRO A 56 -16.45 -2.82 -1.41
N SER A 57 -16.87 -2.99 -2.65
CA SER A 57 -17.31 -4.29 -3.14
C SER A 57 -16.11 -5.20 -3.42
N LEU A 58 -16.35 -6.50 -3.61
CA LEU A 58 -15.30 -7.44 -4.03
C LEU A 58 -14.59 -7.04 -5.32
N ASP A 59 -15.28 -6.32 -6.22
CA ASP A 59 -14.70 -5.83 -7.47
C ASP A 59 -13.75 -4.64 -7.22
N ASP A 60 -14.13 -3.72 -6.33
CA ASP A 60 -13.28 -2.60 -5.91
C ASP A 60 -11.99 -3.14 -5.24
N LEU A 61 -12.13 -4.13 -4.36
CA LEU A 61 -10.98 -4.77 -3.71
C LEU A 61 -10.04 -5.46 -4.72
N ARG A 62 -10.60 -6.09 -5.76
CA ARG A 62 -9.81 -6.64 -6.88
C ARG A 62 -9.08 -5.55 -7.66
N GLN A 63 -9.76 -4.46 -7.96
CA GLN A 63 -9.19 -3.33 -8.69
C GLN A 63 -8.06 -2.66 -7.88
N LEU A 64 -8.25 -2.48 -6.57
CA LEU A 64 -7.21 -1.98 -5.67
C LEU A 64 -5.98 -2.89 -5.65
N LEU A 65 -6.18 -4.20 -5.61
CA LEU A 65 -5.08 -5.16 -5.70
C LEU A 65 -4.31 -5.03 -7.02
N GLU A 66 -5.00 -4.94 -8.14
CA GLU A 66 -4.39 -4.79 -9.46
C GLU A 66 -3.62 -3.46 -9.58
N GLN A 67 -4.23 -2.35 -9.17
CA GLN A 67 -3.57 -1.03 -9.15
C GLN A 67 -2.32 -1.04 -8.28
N ALA A 68 -2.38 -1.62 -7.09
CA ALA A 68 -1.21 -1.72 -6.22
C ALA A 68 -0.12 -2.63 -6.79
N ARG A 69 -0.46 -3.63 -7.62
CA ARG A 69 0.55 -4.43 -8.35
C ARG A 69 1.22 -3.62 -9.46
N LEU A 70 0.49 -2.73 -10.12
CA LEU A 70 1.01 -1.84 -11.17
C LEU A 70 1.88 -0.71 -10.61
N THR A 71 1.57 -0.22 -9.42
CA THR A 71 2.33 0.85 -8.74
C THR A 71 3.38 0.32 -7.76
N ALA A 72 3.43 -0.99 -7.53
CA ALA A 72 4.44 -1.62 -6.69
C ALA A 72 5.86 -1.41 -7.24
N HIS A 73 6.73 -0.86 -6.40
CA HIS A 73 8.15 -0.89 -6.65
C HIS A 73 8.70 -2.26 -6.26
N PHE A 74 9.45 -2.91 -7.14
CA PHE A 74 10.13 -4.17 -6.83
C PHE A 74 11.62 -3.91 -6.71
N CYS A 75 12.30 -4.56 -5.78
CA CYS A 75 13.74 -4.48 -5.69
C CYS A 75 14.36 -5.18 -6.91
N ARG A 76 15.21 -4.47 -7.65
CA ARG A 76 15.92 -5.03 -8.80
C ARG A 76 16.77 -6.26 -8.46
N PHE A 77 17.37 -6.29 -7.27
CA PHE A 77 18.34 -7.33 -6.90
C PHE A 77 17.70 -8.59 -6.32
N CYS A 78 16.70 -8.44 -5.45
CA CYS A 78 16.05 -9.58 -4.79
C CYS A 78 14.65 -9.88 -5.31
N GLY A 79 14.08 -9.05 -6.19
CA GLY A 79 12.75 -9.21 -6.77
C GLY A 79 11.59 -8.99 -5.78
N LYS A 80 11.88 -8.68 -4.51
CA LYS A 80 10.85 -8.46 -3.49
C LYS A 80 10.16 -7.11 -3.72
N GLN A 81 8.87 -7.06 -3.46
CA GLN A 81 8.13 -5.79 -3.40
C GLN A 81 8.73 -4.91 -2.29
N ILE A 82 9.05 -3.65 -2.64
CA ILE A 82 9.51 -2.63 -1.72
C ILE A 82 8.26 -2.07 -1.05
N ARG A 83 8.16 -2.23 0.27
CA ARG A 83 7.06 -1.68 1.04
C ARG A 83 7.16 -0.16 1.01
N LYS A 84 6.02 0.52 0.96
CA LYS A 84 5.94 2.00 0.98
C LYS A 84 6.58 2.61 2.24
N THR A 85 6.62 1.85 3.33
CA THR A 85 7.27 2.22 4.60
C THR A 85 8.80 2.23 4.53
N ASP A 86 9.39 1.48 3.59
CA ASP A 86 10.81 1.52 3.32
C ASP A 86 11.05 2.60 2.27
N PRO A 87 11.91 3.62 2.52
CA PRO A 87 12.19 4.64 1.52
C PRO A 87 12.73 3.94 0.26
N PRO A 88 12.00 3.96 -0.86
CA PRO A 88 12.45 3.29 -2.06
C PRO A 88 13.69 4.03 -2.55
N ARG A 89 14.78 3.31 -2.74
CA ARG A 89 16.03 3.94 -3.20
C ARG A 89 16.20 3.70 -4.69
N ILE A 90 16.56 4.76 -5.39
CA ILE A 90 16.80 4.75 -6.83
C ILE A 90 18.29 4.45 -7.03
N ILE A 91 18.61 3.48 -7.88
CA ILE A 91 19.99 3.21 -8.28
C ILE A 91 20.32 3.94 -9.59
N SER A 92 21.47 4.59 -9.66
CA SER A 92 21.88 5.36 -10.86
C SER A 92 22.31 4.48 -12.03
N MET A 93 22.65 3.22 -11.78
CA MET A 93 23.03 2.25 -12.81
C MET A 93 21.84 1.64 -13.59
N ALA A 94 20.62 2.11 -13.36
CA ALA A 94 19.48 1.63 -14.13
C ALA A 94 19.53 2.20 -15.56
N ASP A 95 19.82 1.33 -16.53
CA ASP A 95 19.63 1.64 -17.96
C ASP A 95 18.20 2.13 -18.22
N SER A 96 18.05 3.03 -19.20
CA SER A 96 16.75 3.58 -19.60
C SER A 96 15.74 2.47 -19.86
N GLY A 97 14.68 2.44 -19.05
CA GLY A 97 13.59 1.45 -19.15
C GLY A 97 13.75 0.23 -18.25
N THR A 98 14.81 0.14 -17.45
CA THR A 98 14.95 -0.91 -16.44
C THR A 98 14.47 -0.43 -15.07
N ASN A 99 13.95 -1.36 -14.26
CA ASN A 99 13.51 -1.10 -12.90
C ASN A 99 14.66 -0.47 -12.06
N PRO A 100 14.52 0.78 -11.59
CA PRO A 100 15.57 1.49 -10.87
C PRO A 100 15.47 1.34 -9.34
N TRP A 101 14.51 0.56 -8.84
CA TRP A 101 14.21 0.52 -7.42
C TRP A 101 15.02 -0.54 -6.67
N CYS A 102 15.53 -0.18 -5.48
CA CYS A 102 16.26 -1.05 -4.58
C CYS A 102 15.68 -0.96 -3.16
N CYS A 103 15.48 -2.11 -2.51
CA CYS A 103 15.01 -2.15 -1.12
C CYS A 103 16.16 -1.82 -0.15
N ALA A 104 15.81 -1.38 1.07
CA ALA A 104 16.78 -1.04 2.11
C ALA A 104 17.76 -2.20 2.43
N GLY A 105 17.29 -3.45 2.37
CA GLY A 105 18.13 -4.62 2.64
C GLY A 105 19.11 -5.01 1.51
N CYS A 106 18.89 -4.50 0.29
CA CYS A 106 19.81 -4.70 -0.85
C CYS A 106 20.57 -3.42 -1.20
N TRP A 107 20.31 -2.32 -0.50
CA TRP A 107 20.95 -1.05 -0.77
C TRP A 107 22.44 -1.09 -0.42
N ASP A 108 23.24 -0.44 -1.26
CA ASP A 108 24.65 -0.18 -1.06
C ASP A 108 24.95 1.21 -1.62
N ASP A 109 25.69 2.03 -0.86
CA ASP A 109 25.94 3.44 -1.23
C ASP A 109 26.77 3.59 -2.51
N ARG A 110 27.38 2.52 -3.04
CA ARG A 110 28.05 2.53 -4.36
C ARG A 110 27.07 2.39 -5.53
N LEU A 111 25.78 2.18 -5.26
CA LEU A 111 24.72 2.07 -6.27
C LEU A 111 24.05 3.43 -6.58
N GLU A 112 24.39 4.46 -5.80
CA GLU A 112 23.93 5.84 -5.96
C GLU A 112 24.46 6.51 -7.23
#